data_AF-G3SAA4-F1
#
_entry.id   AF-G3SAA4-F1
#
_cell.length_a   1.000
_cell.length_b   1.000
_cell.length_c   1.000
_cell.angle_alpha   90.00
_cell.angle_beta   90.00
_cell.angle_gamma   90.00
#
_symmetry.space_group_name_H-M   'P 1'
#
loop_
_entity.id
_entity.type
_entity.pdbx_description
1 polymer ?
#
loop_
_entity_poly.entity_id
_entity_poly.type
_entity_poly.pdbx_seq_one_letter_code
_entity_poly.pdbx_strand_id
1 'polypeptide(L)'
;GNTFRPEVHLLPPPSEELALNELVTLTCLARGFSPKDVLVRWLQGSQELPREKYLTWASRQEPSQGTTTFAVTSILRVAAEDWKKGDTFSCMVGHEALPLAFTQKTIDRLAGKPTHVNVSVVMAEVDGTCY
;
A
#
# COMPACT_ATOMS: atom_id res chain seq x y z
N GLY A 1 -13.34 16.28 21.39
CA GLY A 1 -12.26 15.31 21.64
C GLY A 1 -11.06 15.69 20.79
N ASN A 2 -9.87 15.17 21.11
CA ASN A 2 -8.70 15.41 20.27
C ASN A 2 -8.89 14.76 18.89
N THR A 3 -8.65 15.53 17.83
CA THR A 3 -8.69 15.08 16.44
C THR A 3 -7.27 14.76 15.97
N PHE A 4 -7.09 13.61 15.34
CA PHE A 4 -5.80 13.15 14.85
C PHE A 4 -5.93 12.76 13.38
N ARG A 5 -4.98 13.24 12.57
CA ARG A 5 -4.93 12.94 11.13
C ARG A 5 -4.43 11.51 10.89
N PRO A 6 -4.93 10.81 9.87
CA PRO A 6 -4.44 9.48 9.53
C PRO A 6 -3.04 9.53 8.94
N GLU A 7 -2.20 8.59 9.37
CA GLU A 7 -1.00 8.18 8.65
C GLU A 7 -1.38 7.10 7.64
N VAL A 8 -1.09 7.33 6.36
CA VAL A 8 -1.49 6.45 5.26
C VAL A 8 -0.28 5.77 4.67
N HIS A 9 -0.30 4.44 4.68
CA HIS A 9 0.69 3.57 4.07
C HIS A 9 0.03 2.76 2.95
N LEU A 10 0.64 2.80 1.77
CA LEU A 10 0.22 2.00 0.63
C LEU A 10 1.32 0.98 0.33
N LEU A 11 1.00 -0.31 0.47
CA LEU A 11 1.94 -1.41 0.42
C LEU A 11 1.88 -2.12 -0.94
N PRO A 12 3.05 -2.52 -1.51
CA PRO A 12 3.11 -3.28 -2.75
C PRO A 12 2.56 -4.70 -2.55
N PRO A 13 2.28 -5.42 -3.64
CA PRO A 13 1.92 -6.83 -3.55
C PRO A 13 3.05 -7.68 -2.97
N PRO A 14 2.73 -8.77 -2.27
CA PRO A 14 3.71 -9.74 -1.83
C PRO A 14 4.39 -10.41 -3.03
N SER A 15 5.67 -10.77 -2.87
CA SER A 15 6.50 -11.35 -3.93
C SER A 15 5.94 -12.67 -4.47
N GLU A 16 5.28 -13.44 -3.60
CA GLU A 16 4.65 -14.73 -3.93
C GLU A 16 3.50 -14.54 -4.94
N GLU A 17 2.64 -13.53 -4.77
CA GLU A 17 1.57 -13.22 -5.73
C GLU A 17 2.14 -12.73 -7.07
N LEU A 18 3.21 -11.95 -7.04
CA LEU A 18 3.88 -11.47 -8.25
C LEU A 18 4.48 -12.62 -9.09
N ALA A 19 4.92 -13.69 -8.43
CA ALA A 19 5.44 -14.90 -9.06
C ALA A 19 4.33 -15.74 -9.70
N LEU A 20 3.13 -15.83 -9.08
CA LEU A 20 1.98 -16.56 -9.64
C LEU A 20 1.40 -15.91 -10.90
N ASN A 21 1.55 -14.59 -11.05
CA ASN A 21 1.18 -13.85 -12.26
C ASN A 21 -0.33 -13.87 -12.62
N GLU A 22 -1.21 -14.01 -11.64
CA GLU A 22 -2.68 -13.99 -11.84
C GLU A 22 -3.28 -12.68 -11.34
N LEU A 23 -3.49 -12.58 -10.02
CA LEU A 23 -3.98 -11.40 -9.32
C LEU A 23 -2.98 -10.99 -8.26
N VAL A 24 -2.86 -9.68 -8.06
CA VAL A 24 -2.01 -9.09 -7.02
C VAL A 24 -2.83 -8.21 -6.10
N THR A 25 -2.45 -8.20 -4.82
CA THR A 25 -3.17 -7.52 -3.74
C THR A 25 -2.40 -6.30 -3.29
N LEU A 26 -3.02 -5.13 -3.43
CA LEU A 26 -2.53 -3.87 -2.87
C LEU A 26 -3.21 -3.62 -1.52
N THR A 27 -2.45 -3.18 -0.53
CA THR A 27 -2.97 -2.92 0.83
C THR A 27 -2.79 -1.45 1.21
N CYS A 28 -3.89 -0.79 1.53
CA CYS A 28 -3.88 0.54 2.11
C CYS A 28 -4.19 0.46 3.61
N LEU A 29 -3.26 0.91 4.43
CA LEU A 29 -3.41 1.04 5.88
C LEU A 29 -3.46 2.52 6.24
N ALA A 30 -4.58 2.96 6.82
CA ALA A 30 -4.67 4.26 7.48
C ALA A 30 -4.75 4.02 8.99
N ARG A 31 -3.93 4.72 9.79
CA ARG A 31 -3.83 4.51 11.24
C ARG A 31 -3.56 5.81 12.01
N GLY A 32 -3.68 5.76 13.33
CA GLY A 32 -3.39 6.89 14.21
C GLY A 32 -4.42 8.01 14.16
N PHE A 33 -5.61 7.79 13.60
CA PHE A 33 -6.61 8.84 13.41
C PHE A 33 -7.70 8.83 14.47
N SER A 34 -8.34 9.99 14.64
CA SER A 34 -9.53 10.20 15.49
C SER A 34 -10.27 11.41 14.95
N PRO A 35 -11.61 11.36 14.80
CA PRO A 35 -12.54 10.31 15.24
C PRO A 35 -12.51 9.05 14.35
N LYS A 36 -13.37 8.07 14.65
CA LYS A 36 -13.39 6.75 13.98
C LYS A 36 -13.78 6.81 12.48
N ASP A 37 -14.52 7.84 12.09
CA ASP A 37 -15.09 7.95 10.75
C ASP A 37 -14.04 8.35 9.71
N VAL A 38 -13.91 7.54 8.68
CA VAL A 38 -12.91 7.69 7.62
C VAL A 38 -13.48 7.18 6.30
N LEU A 39 -13.15 7.86 5.21
CA LEU A 39 -13.48 7.44 3.86
C LEU A 39 -12.23 6.83 3.21
N VAL A 40 -12.38 5.68 2.54
CA VAL A 40 -11.31 5.09 1.72
C VAL A 40 -11.83 4.86 0.30
N ARG A 41 -11.12 5.41 -0.69
CA ARG A 41 -11.38 5.26 -2.13
C ARG A 41 -10.12 4.81 -2.85
N TRP A 42 -10.31 4.14 -3.98
CA TRP A 42 -9.22 3.69 -4.83
C TRP A 42 -9.31 4.29 -6.23
N LEU A 43 -8.15 4.59 -6.81
CA LEU A 43 -8.04 5.03 -8.19
C LEU A 43 -7.05 4.12 -8.94
N GLN A 44 -7.34 3.87 -10.20
CA GLN A 44 -6.39 3.32 -11.18
C GLN A 44 -6.05 4.46 -12.15
N GLY A 45 -4.81 4.93 -12.11
CA GLY A 45 -4.44 6.23 -12.69
C GLY A 45 -5.25 7.36 -12.07
N SER A 46 -6.01 8.08 -12.90
CA SER A 46 -6.90 9.17 -12.48
C SER A 46 -8.36 8.75 -12.30
N GLN A 47 -8.72 7.51 -12.64
CA GLN A 47 -10.10 7.04 -12.63
C GLN A 47 -10.45 6.42 -11.27
N GLU A 48 -11.51 6.92 -10.62
CA GLU A 48 -12.06 6.29 -9.41
C GLU A 48 -12.62 4.91 -9.74
N LEU A 49 -12.24 3.92 -8.94
CA LEU A 49 -12.73 2.55 -9.04
C LEU A 49 -14.07 2.39 -8.32
N PRO A 50 -15.02 1.60 -8.88
CA PRO A 50 -16.27 1.27 -8.20
C PRO A 50 -16.04 0.62 -6.83
N ARG A 51 -16.95 0.86 -5.89
CA ARG A 51 -16.84 0.38 -4.49
C ARG A 51 -16.74 -1.15 -4.40
N GLU A 52 -17.32 -1.86 -5.34
CA GLU A 52 -17.40 -3.32 -5.41
C GLU A 52 -16.04 -3.97 -5.78
N LYS A 53 -15.08 -3.17 -6.27
CA LYS A 53 -13.75 -3.66 -6.68
C LYS A 53 -12.78 -3.82 -5.51
N TYR A 54 -13.07 -3.24 -4.36
CA TYR A 54 -12.17 -3.26 -3.21
C TYR A 54 -12.92 -3.53 -1.91
N LEU A 55 -12.24 -4.19 -0.98
CA LEU A 55 -12.77 -4.46 0.35
C LEU A 55 -12.16 -3.45 1.32
N THR A 56 -12.98 -2.90 2.21
CA THR A 56 -12.54 -2.02 3.31
C THR A 56 -13.15 -2.54 4.58
N TRP A 57 -12.33 -2.91 5.55
CA TRP A 57 -12.82 -3.33 6.86
C TRP A 57 -13.33 -2.12 7.66
N ALA A 58 -14.12 -2.38 8.70
CA ALA A 58 -14.52 -1.32 9.62
C ALA A 58 -13.32 -0.82 10.43
N SER A 59 -13.27 0.49 10.71
CA SER A 59 -12.26 1.07 11.60
C SER A 59 -12.28 0.38 12.96
N ARG A 60 -11.10 0.05 13.50
CA ARG A 60 -10.91 -0.55 14.82
C ARG A 60 -10.00 0.33 15.65
N GLN A 61 -10.25 0.37 16.96
CA GLN A 61 -9.40 1.10 17.89
C GLN A 61 -8.03 0.43 17.98
N GLU A 62 -6.97 1.22 17.95
CA GLU A 62 -5.60 0.72 18.15
C GLU A 62 -5.32 0.46 19.64
N PRO A 63 -4.56 -0.59 19.99
CA PRO A 63 -4.08 -0.79 21.36
C PRO A 63 -3.22 0.40 21.80
N SER A 64 -3.67 1.14 22.82
CA SER A 64 -3.01 2.34 23.32
C SER A 64 -3.31 2.53 24.81
N GLN A 65 -2.32 2.97 25.59
CA GLN A 65 -2.47 3.25 27.03
C GLN A 65 -2.82 4.72 27.35
N GLY A 66 -3.15 5.52 26.35
CA GLY A 66 -3.53 6.92 26.56
C GLY A 66 -4.52 7.40 25.52
N THR A 67 -3.99 7.83 24.37
CA THR A 67 -4.81 8.42 23.31
C THR A 67 -5.56 7.35 22.53
N THR A 68 -6.89 7.43 22.51
CA THR A 68 -7.74 6.62 21.64
C THR A 68 -7.54 7.03 20.18
N THR A 69 -7.02 6.12 19.38
CA THR A 69 -6.85 6.27 17.93
C THR A 69 -7.41 5.03 17.24
N PHE A 70 -7.68 5.16 15.94
CA PHE A 70 -8.27 4.12 15.12
C PHE A 70 -7.37 3.81 13.92
N ALA A 71 -7.53 2.60 13.42
CA ALA A 71 -6.94 2.13 12.16
C ALA A 71 -8.01 1.48 11.28
N VAL A 72 -7.82 1.61 9.97
CA VAL A 72 -8.61 0.94 8.93
C VAL A 72 -7.68 0.39 7.86
N THR A 73 -8.05 -0.79 7.35
CA THR A 73 -7.35 -1.42 6.23
C THR A 73 -8.30 -1.56 5.05
N SER A 74 -7.79 -1.34 3.85
CA SER A 74 -8.49 -1.64 2.59
C SER A 74 -7.58 -2.42 1.66
N ILE A 75 -8.15 -3.40 0.97
CA ILE A 75 -7.45 -4.19 -0.04
C ILE A 75 -8.09 -4.00 -1.41
N LEU A 76 -7.24 -3.94 -2.43
CA LEU A 76 -7.62 -3.90 -3.83
C LEU A 76 -6.90 -5.04 -4.55
N ARG A 77 -7.64 -5.88 -5.27
CA ARG A 77 -7.07 -6.95 -6.10
C ARG A 77 -7.13 -6.52 -7.56
N VAL A 78 -6.00 -6.60 -8.25
CA VAL A 78 -5.86 -6.20 -9.66
C VAL A 78 -5.16 -7.29 -10.46
N ALA A 79 -5.29 -7.26 -11.79
CA ALA A 79 -4.56 -8.19 -12.65
C ALA A 79 -3.05 -7.95 -12.51
N ALA A 80 -2.29 -9.05 -12.41
CA ALA A 80 -0.83 -8.96 -12.38
C ALA A 80 -0.28 -8.28 -13.64
N GLU A 81 -0.96 -8.43 -14.78
CA GLU A 81 -0.61 -7.76 -16.03
C GLU A 81 -0.67 -6.23 -15.93
N ASP A 82 -1.73 -5.67 -15.35
CA ASP A 82 -1.91 -4.22 -15.24
C ASP A 82 -0.82 -3.63 -14.34
N TRP A 83 -0.55 -4.29 -13.21
CA TRP A 83 0.59 -3.96 -12.35
C TRP A 83 1.92 -4.03 -13.11
N LYS A 84 2.17 -5.10 -13.87
CA LYS A 84 3.42 -5.30 -14.61
C LYS A 84 3.57 -4.33 -15.77
N LYS A 85 2.49 -3.86 -16.40
CA LYS A 85 2.52 -2.81 -17.45
C LYS A 85 2.97 -1.46 -16.90
N GLY A 86 2.82 -1.24 -15.59
CA GLY A 86 3.21 0.00 -14.92
C GLY A 86 2.02 0.90 -14.59
N ASP A 87 0.81 0.34 -14.52
CA ASP A 87 -0.35 1.06 -14.03
C ASP A 87 -0.09 1.57 -12.61
N THR A 88 -0.61 2.77 -12.35
CA THR A 88 -0.52 3.41 -11.03
C THR A 88 -1.82 3.18 -10.28
N PHE A 89 -1.70 2.88 -9.00
CA PHE A 89 -2.84 2.68 -8.11
C PHE A 89 -2.73 3.62 -6.93
N SER A 90 -3.82 4.30 -6.61
CA SER A 90 -3.85 5.26 -5.51
C SER A 90 -4.88 4.91 -4.48
N CYS A 91 -4.49 4.98 -3.21
CA CYS A 91 -5.42 4.97 -2.08
C CYS A 91 -5.64 6.41 -1.63
N MET A 92 -6.90 6.85 -1.68
CA MET A 92 -7.33 8.16 -1.21
C MET A 92 -8.09 7.99 0.11
N VAL A 93 -7.68 8.73 1.13
CA VAL A 93 -8.23 8.68 2.47
C VAL A 93 -8.80 10.04 2.82
N GLY A 94 -10.10 10.08 3.13
CA GLY A 94 -10.80 11.27 3.60
C GLY A 94 -11.04 11.22 5.10
N HIS A 95 -10.74 12.31 5.81
CA HIS A 95 -10.88 12.39 7.27
C HIS A 95 -10.94 13.86 7.73
N GLU A 96 -11.76 14.17 8.73
CA GLU A 96 -12.03 15.57 9.16
C GLU A 96 -10.80 16.30 9.71
N ALA A 97 -9.83 15.56 10.26
CA ALA A 97 -8.58 16.13 10.77
C ALA A 97 -7.54 16.46 9.68
N LEU A 98 -7.84 16.22 8.39
CA LEU A 98 -6.96 16.57 7.28
C LEU A 98 -7.20 18.00 6.80
N PRO A 99 -6.16 18.83 6.59
CA PRO A 99 -6.32 20.23 6.17
C PRO A 99 -7.09 20.40 4.85
N LEU A 100 -6.95 19.44 3.93
CA LEU A 100 -7.61 19.44 2.63
C LEU A 100 -8.76 18.41 2.57
N ALA A 101 -9.25 17.95 3.72
CA ALA A 101 -10.23 16.87 3.89
C ALA A 101 -9.80 15.47 3.37
N PHE A 102 -8.77 15.37 2.52
CA PHE A 102 -8.24 14.11 2.02
C PHE A 102 -6.71 14.09 1.89
N THR A 103 -6.16 12.89 1.78
CA THR A 103 -4.76 12.61 1.43
C THR A 103 -4.71 11.41 0.48
N GLN A 104 -3.67 11.33 -0.34
CA GLN A 104 -3.52 10.27 -1.33
C GLN A 104 -2.10 9.69 -1.28
N LYS A 105 -2.00 8.37 -1.40
CA LYS A 105 -0.75 7.66 -1.68
C LYS A 105 -0.90 6.91 -2.99
N THR A 106 0.14 6.92 -3.80
CA THR A 106 0.19 6.26 -5.12
C THR A 106 1.34 5.27 -5.14
N ILE A 107 1.11 4.11 -5.76
CA ILE A 107 2.10 3.05 -5.90
C ILE A 107 2.06 2.48 -7.32
N ASP A 108 3.21 2.04 -7.78
CA ASP A 108 3.41 1.33 -9.04
C ASP A 108 4.45 0.21 -8.85
N ARG A 109 4.76 -0.51 -9.93
CA ARG A 109 5.75 -1.60 -9.91
C ARG A 109 7.19 -1.17 -9.56
N LEU A 110 7.49 0.12 -9.55
CA LEU A 110 8.82 0.66 -9.23
C LEU A 110 8.95 0.99 -7.75
N ALA A 111 7.84 1.03 -7.01
CA ALA A 111 7.85 1.28 -5.58
C ALA A 111 8.76 0.27 -4.85
N GLY A 112 9.79 0.78 -4.18
CA GLY A 112 10.74 -0.02 -3.43
C GLY A 112 11.76 -0.78 -4.29
N LYS A 113 11.76 -0.64 -5.62
CA LYS A 113 12.80 -1.25 -6.46
C LYS A 113 14.13 -0.48 -6.32
N PRO A 114 15.26 -1.19 -6.15
CA PRO A 114 16.56 -0.55 -6.14
C PRO A 114 16.86 0.08 -7.51
N THR A 115 17.42 1.29 -7.50
CA THR A 115 17.84 2.01 -8.70
C THR A 115 19.05 1.38 -9.38
N HIS A 116 19.83 0.57 -8.63
CA HIS A 116 20.99 -0.15 -9.13
C HIS A 116 21.03 -1.56 -8.56
N VAL A 117 21.14 -2.56 -9.43
CA VAL A 117 21.34 -3.97 -9.07
C VAL A 117 22.70 -4.38 -9.62
N ASN A 118 23.65 -4.70 -8.75
CA ASN A 118 24.97 -5.17 -9.16
C ASN A 118 24.98 -6.71 -9.20
N VAL A 119 25.25 -7.29 -10.36
CA VAL A 119 25.33 -8.74 -10.55
C VAL A 119 26.72 -9.09 -11.10
N SER A 120 27.52 -9.77 -10.30
CA SER A 120 28.85 -10.26 -10.69
C SER A 120 28.85 -11.78 -10.71
N VAL A 121 29.11 -12.38 -11.88
CA VAL A 121 29.27 -13.83 -12.02
C VAL A 121 30.76 -14.14 -12.13
N VAL A 122 31.29 -14.83 -11.14
CA VAL A 122 32.69 -15.29 -11.14
C VAL A 122 32.69 -16.77 -11.50
N MET A 123 33.24 -17.09 -12.67
CA MET A 123 33.51 -18.48 -13.07
C MET A 123 34.99 -18.75 -12.82
N ALA A 124 35.29 -19.67 -11.90
CA ALA A 124 36.65 -20.11 -11.61
C ALA A 124 36.75 -21.63 -11.83
N GLU A 125 37.80 -22.08 -12.50
CA GLU A 125 38.11 -23.52 -12.66
C GLU A 125 38.87 -24.10 -11.44
N VAL A 126 39.14 -23.26 -10.43
CA VAL A 126 39.89 -23.61 -9.22
C VAL A 126 39.17 -23.03 -8.02
N ASP A 127 39.01 -23.82 -6.94
CA ASP A 127 38.37 -23.43 -5.67
C ASP A 127 39.09 -22.23 -5.03
N GLY A 128 38.68 -21.03 -5.43
CA GLY A 128 39.20 -19.74 -4.98
C GLY A 128 38.27 -19.00 -4.02
N THR A 129 37.46 -19.71 -3.23
CA THR A 129 36.70 -19.08 -2.13
C THR A 129 37.59 -18.86 -0.92
N CYS A 130 37.77 -17.60 -0.52
CA CYS A 130 38.43 -17.26 0.74
C CYS A 130 37.54 -17.71 1.93
N TYR A 131 38.16 -18.35 2.93
CA TYR A 131 37.55 -18.70 4.21
C TYR A 131 37.58 -17.51 5.17
#